data_AF-A0A1E7FKM1-F1
#
_entry.id   AF-A0A1E7FKM1-F1
#
_cell.length_a   1.000
_cell.length_b   1.000
_cell.length_c   1.000
_cell.angle_alpha   90.00
_cell.angle_beta   90.00
_cell.angle_gamma   90.00
#
_symmetry.space_group_name_H-M   'P 1'
#
loop_
_entity.id
_entity.type
_entity.pdbx_description
1 polymer ?
#
loop_
_entity_poly.entity_id
_entity_poly.type
_entity_poly.pdbx_seq_one_letter_code
_entity_poly.pdbx_strand_id
1 'polypeptide(L)'
;MEADNSDSDDDQDFLEGCVPAGSYVTIVLESVKPKNYNEIGTNSLLCAATLLPHENKVSVVHMGLQNCMGESTEAPVKSKDILTFRCGWRTWTGRPIFSQNNLKCDKHKFERYMPQSGGFFAASVFGPVTYTPCPMLVFRNVNGMKQLVAFGSMIGADADRTIVKRIILTGFPVRVRKRWASVKYMFSDPEDVKWFQPAGLTTKHGLNGKIEQSIGEHGTMKCLFNAPIKQHDTVCLCLYKRVYPKFVEDCNPGDEEDGTCDIRRKNTLIVK
;
A
#
# COMPACT_ATOMS: atom_id res chain seq x y z
N MET A 1 -50.45 -1.81 12.00
CA MET A 1 -48.99 -1.83 11.77
C MET A 1 -48.49 -3.10 12.41
N GLU A 2 -48.63 -4.20 11.68
CA GLU A 2 -48.05 -5.48 12.05
C GLU A 2 -46.57 -5.43 11.64
N ALA A 3 -45.70 -5.84 12.55
CA ALA A 3 -44.27 -5.95 12.27
C ALA A 3 -44.03 -7.24 11.50
N ASP A 4 -43.36 -7.14 10.36
CA ASP A 4 -42.90 -8.28 9.56
C ASP A 4 -41.92 -9.13 10.39
N ASN A 5 -42.34 -10.34 10.76
CA ASN A 5 -41.57 -11.37 11.47
C ASN A 5 -40.82 -12.32 10.51
N SER A 6 -40.45 -11.87 9.31
CA SER A 6 -39.83 -12.75 8.30
C SER A 6 -38.31 -12.95 8.46
N ASP A 7 -37.62 -12.11 9.24
CA ASP A 7 -36.16 -12.22 9.43
C ASP A 7 -35.76 -13.21 10.55
N SER A 8 -36.70 -13.70 11.37
CA SER A 8 -36.39 -14.57 12.51
C SER A 8 -36.36 -16.07 12.21
N ASP A 9 -37.02 -16.51 11.13
CA ASP A 9 -37.14 -17.93 10.81
C ASP A 9 -35.89 -18.45 10.07
N ASP A 10 -35.26 -17.62 9.22
CA ASP A 10 -34.03 -17.98 8.48
C ASP A 10 -32.80 -18.19 9.40
N ASP A 11 -32.73 -17.46 10.52
CA ASP A 11 -31.66 -17.59 11.52
C ASP A 11 -31.84 -18.85 12.40
N GLN A 12 -33.08 -19.30 12.61
CA GLN A 12 -33.39 -20.50 13.39
C GLN A 12 -33.02 -21.79 12.65
N ASP A 13 -33.27 -21.85 11.34
CA ASP A 13 -32.90 -22.99 10.49
C ASP A 13 -31.37 -23.18 10.38
N PHE A 14 -30.60 -22.09 10.42
CA PHE A 14 -29.12 -22.16 10.41
C PHE A 14 -28.54 -22.74 11.70
N LEU A 15 -29.24 -22.61 12.83
CA LEU A 15 -28.79 -23.05 14.15
C LEU A 15 -29.05 -24.54 14.40
N GLU A 16 -30.04 -25.16 13.76
CA GLU A 16 -30.39 -26.57 13.99
C GLU A 16 -29.26 -27.56 13.62
N GLY A 17 -28.32 -27.16 12.76
CA GLY A 17 -27.16 -27.98 12.37
C GLY A 17 -25.84 -27.62 13.07
N CYS A 18 -25.83 -26.61 13.94
CA CYS A 18 -24.59 -26.05 14.50
C CYS A 18 -24.25 -26.65 15.88
N VAL A 19 -22.96 -26.86 16.14
CA VAL A 19 -22.51 -27.34 17.46
C VAL A 19 -22.54 -26.19 18.48
N PRO A 20 -23.18 -26.34 19.65
CA PRO A 20 -23.24 -25.27 20.65
C PRO A 20 -21.87 -25.01 21.28
N ALA A 21 -21.63 -23.74 21.63
CA ALA A 21 -20.38 -23.31 22.27
C ALA A 21 -20.13 -24.06 23.59
N GLY A 22 -18.88 -24.46 23.81
CA GLY A 22 -18.46 -25.21 25.01
C GLY A 22 -18.48 -26.74 24.87
N SER A 23 -18.94 -27.26 23.74
CA SER A 23 -18.94 -28.70 23.46
C SER A 23 -17.55 -29.22 23.11
N TYR A 24 -17.21 -30.43 23.56
CA TYR A 24 -16.02 -31.13 23.10
C TYR A 24 -16.27 -31.74 21.72
N VAL A 25 -15.50 -31.31 20.72
CA VAL A 25 -15.65 -31.72 19.32
C VAL A 25 -14.39 -32.39 18.80
N THR A 26 -14.56 -33.35 17.90
CA THR A 26 -13.47 -33.92 17.10
C THR A 26 -13.60 -33.40 15.67
N ILE A 27 -12.60 -32.67 15.19
CA ILE A 27 -12.57 -32.10 13.83
C ILE A 27 -11.71 -32.99 12.95
N VAL A 28 -12.30 -33.53 11.87
CA VAL A 28 -11.58 -34.31 10.86
C VAL A 28 -11.31 -33.41 9.66
N LEU A 29 -10.04 -33.21 9.33
CA LEU A 29 -9.62 -32.36 8.21
C LEU A 29 -9.22 -33.23 7.02
N GLU A 30 -9.76 -32.93 5.84
CA GLU A 30 -9.36 -33.57 4.58
C GLU A 30 -8.21 -32.80 3.91
N SER A 31 -7.37 -33.51 3.15
CA SER A 31 -6.33 -32.92 2.28
C SER A 31 -5.27 -32.08 3.01
N VAL A 32 -4.91 -32.46 4.25
CA VAL A 32 -3.77 -31.87 4.96
C VAL A 32 -2.46 -32.42 4.37
N LYS A 33 -1.55 -31.52 3.97
CA LYS A 33 -0.23 -31.94 3.46
C LYS A 33 0.59 -32.57 4.59
N PRO A 34 1.29 -33.70 4.35
CA PRO A 34 2.05 -34.39 5.41
C PRO A 34 3.20 -33.53 5.97
N LYS A 35 3.77 -32.62 5.18
CA LYS A 35 4.77 -31.65 5.65
C LYS A 35 4.26 -30.80 6.80
N ASN A 36 3.04 -30.26 6.66
CA ASN A 36 2.43 -29.40 7.67
C ASN A 36 2.17 -30.15 8.97
N TYR A 37 1.83 -31.44 8.89
CA TYR A 37 1.62 -32.27 10.07
C TYR A 37 2.94 -32.54 10.81
N ASN A 38 4.00 -32.88 10.06
CA ASN A 38 5.31 -33.19 10.63
C ASN A 38 6.00 -31.98 11.28
N GLU A 39 5.67 -30.76 10.85
CA GLU A 39 6.18 -29.50 11.41
C GLU A 39 5.52 -29.13 12.75
N ILE A 40 4.41 -29.78 13.13
CA ILE A 40 3.72 -29.51 14.39
C ILE A 40 4.50 -30.18 15.53
N GLY A 41 5.28 -29.37 16.25
CA GLY A 41 5.98 -29.81 17.46
C GLY A 41 5.03 -30.07 18.63
N THR A 42 5.42 -30.95 19.54
CA THR A 42 4.66 -31.32 20.75
C THR A 42 4.33 -30.12 21.66
N ASN A 43 5.12 -29.05 21.60
CA ASN A 43 4.94 -27.83 22.39
C ASN A 43 4.17 -26.73 21.66
N SER A 44 3.62 -27.00 20.47
CA SER A 44 2.86 -26.01 19.70
C SER A 44 1.36 -26.07 20.01
N LEU A 45 0.73 -24.90 20.10
CA LEU A 45 -0.72 -24.79 20.27
C LEU A 45 -1.39 -24.69 18.91
N LEU A 46 -2.36 -25.56 18.65
CA LEU A 46 -3.20 -25.51 17.46
C LEU A 46 -4.48 -24.74 17.77
N CYS A 47 -4.76 -23.73 16.96
CA CYS A 47 -5.99 -22.95 17.01
C CYS A 47 -6.67 -23.06 15.64
N ALA A 48 -7.94 -23.46 15.65
CA ALA A 48 -8.79 -23.49 14.47
C ALA A 48 -9.89 -22.44 14.62
N ALA A 49 -10.19 -21.73 13.54
CA ALA A 49 -11.26 -20.75 13.47
C ALA A 49 -12.02 -20.95 12.16
N THR A 50 -13.33 -20.77 12.20
CA THR A 50 -14.19 -20.75 11.01
C THR A 50 -14.04 -19.41 10.31
N LEU A 51 -14.15 -19.43 8.98
CA LEU A 51 -14.01 -18.23 8.15
C LEU A 51 -15.38 -17.67 7.81
N LEU A 52 -15.50 -16.35 7.80
CA LEU A 52 -16.71 -15.69 7.34
C LEU A 52 -16.90 -15.84 5.83
N PRO A 53 -18.13 -15.67 5.31
CA PRO A 53 -18.38 -15.62 3.88
C PRO A 53 -17.41 -14.63 3.20
N HIS A 54 -16.82 -15.04 2.07
CA HIS A 54 -15.87 -14.25 1.26
C HIS A 54 -14.52 -13.92 1.91
N GLU A 55 -14.25 -14.32 3.14
CA GLU A 55 -12.95 -14.15 3.80
C GLU A 55 -11.84 -15.03 3.16
N ASN A 56 -12.26 -16.01 2.35
CA ASN A 56 -11.38 -16.85 1.55
C ASN A 56 -10.83 -16.17 0.28
N LYS A 57 -11.35 -14.99 -0.09
CA LYS A 57 -10.92 -14.25 -1.29
C LYS A 57 -9.69 -13.39 -0.98
N VAL A 58 -8.91 -13.10 -2.01
CA VAL A 58 -7.77 -12.18 -1.96
C VAL A 58 -8.18 -10.85 -2.57
N SER A 59 -7.84 -9.75 -1.90
CA SER A 59 -8.06 -8.38 -2.39
C SER A 59 -6.91 -7.46 -1.97
N VAL A 60 -7.00 -6.18 -2.33
CA VAL A 60 -6.15 -5.13 -1.75
C VAL A 60 -6.72 -4.77 -0.38
N VAL A 61 -5.94 -5.01 0.66
CA VAL A 61 -6.30 -4.71 2.05
C VAL A 61 -5.60 -3.44 2.48
N HIS A 62 -6.34 -2.54 3.11
CA HIS A 62 -5.87 -1.29 3.66
C HIS A 62 -5.84 -1.35 5.19
N MET A 63 -4.73 -0.88 5.76
CA MET A 63 -4.48 -0.91 7.20
C MET A 63 -4.06 0.48 7.65
N GLY A 64 -4.63 0.95 8.74
CA GLY A 64 -4.20 2.16 9.44
C GLY A 64 -3.16 1.76 10.47
N LEU A 65 -1.92 2.15 10.24
CA LEU A 65 -0.78 1.76 11.05
C LEU A 65 -0.18 2.96 11.77
N GLN A 66 0.37 2.69 12.93
CA GLN A 66 1.23 3.56 13.70
C GLN A 66 2.57 2.86 13.90
N ASN A 67 3.64 3.64 13.82
CA ASN A 67 4.97 3.14 14.08
C ASN A 67 5.11 2.83 15.59
N CYS A 68 5.45 1.60 15.98
CA CYS A 68 5.82 1.28 17.37
C CYS A 68 7.27 1.61 17.68
N MET A 69 8.11 1.68 16.65
CA MET A 69 9.53 1.91 16.80
C MET A 69 9.80 3.42 16.71
N GLY A 70 9.93 4.06 17.87
CA GLY A 70 10.80 5.25 17.97
C GLY A 70 12.22 4.91 17.50
N GLU A 71 13.06 5.93 17.26
CA GLU A 71 14.44 5.95 16.67
C GLU A 71 15.38 4.72 16.81
N SER A 72 15.06 3.74 17.65
CA SER A 72 15.72 2.45 17.91
C SER A 72 15.97 1.50 16.73
N THR A 73 15.50 1.77 15.51
CA THR A 73 15.79 0.89 14.34
C THR A 73 16.84 1.53 13.45
N GLU A 74 18.02 0.91 13.33
CA GLU A 74 19.16 1.41 12.55
C GLU A 74 18.82 1.67 11.06
N ALA A 75 17.84 0.97 10.49
CA ALA A 75 17.48 1.07 9.07
C ALA A 75 15.99 1.39 8.86
N PRO A 76 15.65 2.52 8.19
CA PRO A 76 14.27 2.88 7.88
C PRO A 76 13.63 1.88 6.91
N VAL A 77 12.38 1.51 7.17
CA VAL A 77 11.63 0.55 6.36
C VAL A 77 11.15 1.23 5.08
N LYS A 78 11.50 0.66 3.91
CA LYS A 78 11.11 1.18 2.60
C LYS A 78 9.74 0.64 2.20
N SER A 79 9.00 1.44 1.44
CA SER A 79 7.82 0.94 0.73
C SER A 79 8.23 -0.18 -0.23
N LYS A 80 7.42 -1.24 -0.29
CA LYS A 80 7.62 -2.47 -1.06
C LYS A 80 8.66 -3.44 -0.51
N ASP A 81 9.19 -3.20 0.69
CA ASP A 81 9.96 -4.21 1.41
C ASP A 81 9.06 -5.37 1.83
N ILE A 82 9.63 -6.56 1.98
CA ILE A 82 8.88 -7.75 2.41
C ILE A 82 8.64 -7.64 3.92
N LEU A 83 7.38 -7.51 4.32
CA LEU A 83 6.95 -7.51 5.71
C LEU A 83 5.98 -8.65 5.97
N THR A 84 5.96 -9.13 7.21
CA THR A 84 5.00 -10.13 7.67
C THR A 84 3.86 -9.43 8.38
N PHE A 85 2.63 -9.65 7.92
CA PHE A 85 1.41 -9.10 8.48
C PHE A 85 0.72 -10.17 9.32
N ARG A 86 0.27 -9.77 10.50
CA ARG A 86 -0.61 -10.56 11.36
C ARG A 86 -1.91 -9.79 11.56
N CYS A 87 -3.01 -10.32 11.01
CA CYS A 87 -4.38 -9.83 11.26
C CYS A 87 -5.13 -10.93 12.00
N GLY A 88 -5.44 -10.72 13.28
CA GLY A 88 -6.14 -11.73 14.07
C GLY A 88 -5.47 -13.11 13.98
N TRP A 89 -6.15 -14.07 13.34
CA TRP A 89 -5.71 -15.45 13.15
C TRP A 89 -4.82 -15.69 11.93
N ARG A 90 -4.75 -14.73 10.99
CA ARG A 90 -4.04 -14.86 9.72
C ARG A 90 -2.66 -14.24 9.79
N THR A 91 -1.67 -14.97 9.28
CA THR A 91 -0.32 -14.45 9.04
C THR A 91 0.01 -14.61 7.57
N TRP A 92 0.51 -13.57 6.93
CA TRP A 92 1.02 -13.65 5.56
C TRP A 92 2.18 -12.68 5.36
N THR A 93 2.97 -12.93 4.31
CA THR A 93 4.04 -12.04 3.89
C THR A 93 3.56 -11.19 2.71
N GLY A 94 3.97 -9.93 2.65
CA GLY A 94 3.48 -8.97 1.68
C GLY A 94 4.46 -7.83 1.43
N ARG A 95 4.36 -7.20 0.26
CA ARG A 95 5.08 -5.96 -0.07
C ARG A 95 4.11 -4.77 0.03
N PRO A 96 4.01 -4.10 1.19
CA PRO A 96 3.07 -3.01 1.35
C PRO A 96 3.52 -1.76 0.61
N ILE A 97 2.53 -0.94 0.27
CA ILE A 97 2.73 0.44 -0.12
C ILE A 97 2.29 1.33 1.04
N PHE A 98 3.18 2.21 1.48
CA PHE A 98 2.84 3.23 2.45
C PHE A 98 2.25 4.47 1.78
N SER A 99 1.24 5.03 2.42
CA SER A 99 0.52 6.19 1.93
C SER A 99 -0.01 7.04 3.09
N GLN A 100 -0.27 8.32 2.82
CA GLN A 100 -0.90 9.21 3.79
C GLN A 100 -2.38 8.85 4.00
N ASN A 101 -2.82 8.81 5.25
CA ASN A 101 -4.21 8.48 5.58
C ASN A 101 -5.04 9.74 5.85
N ASN A 102 -5.39 10.47 4.78
CA ASN A 102 -6.27 11.63 4.86
C ASN A 102 -7.72 11.19 4.67
N LEU A 103 -8.59 11.38 5.67
CA LEU A 103 -10.00 10.96 5.61
C LEU A 103 -10.83 11.79 4.61
N LYS A 104 -10.40 13.00 4.28
CA LYS A 104 -11.15 13.95 3.44
C LYS A 104 -10.78 13.89 1.94
N CYS A 105 -9.99 12.91 1.51
CA CYS A 105 -9.46 12.87 0.14
C CYS A 105 -9.34 11.44 -0.37
N ASP A 106 -9.80 11.20 -1.59
CA ASP A 106 -9.72 9.89 -2.26
C ASP A 106 -8.31 9.58 -2.80
N LYS A 107 -7.49 10.63 -2.98
CA LYS A 107 -6.13 10.55 -3.53
C LYS A 107 -5.12 10.56 -2.41
N HIS A 108 -4.49 9.42 -2.18
CA HIS A 108 -3.51 9.27 -1.11
C HIS A 108 -2.09 9.41 -1.66
N LYS A 109 -1.29 10.27 -1.05
CA LYS A 109 0.12 10.45 -1.42
C LYS A 109 0.92 9.22 -1.00
N PHE A 110 1.64 8.64 -1.95
CA PHE A 110 2.61 7.57 -1.72
C PHE A 110 3.81 8.08 -0.91
N GLU A 111 4.17 7.35 0.14
CA GLU A 111 5.40 7.58 0.90
C GLU A 111 6.45 6.53 0.56
N ARG A 112 7.71 6.97 0.39
CA ARG A 112 8.82 6.07 0.03
C ARG A 112 9.30 5.22 1.20
N TYR A 113 9.11 5.74 2.41
CA TYR A 113 9.51 5.14 3.67
C TYR A 113 8.34 5.19 4.63
N MET A 114 8.36 4.30 5.61
CA MET A 114 7.43 4.36 6.72
C MET A 114 7.62 5.68 7.48
N PRO A 115 6.55 6.46 7.72
CA PRO A 115 6.64 7.71 8.48
C PRO A 115 7.16 7.48 9.91
N GLN A 116 8.23 8.19 10.27
CA GLN A 116 8.82 8.13 11.62
C GLN A 116 8.15 9.09 12.60
N SER A 117 7.59 10.19 12.09
CA SER A 117 6.78 11.11 12.90
C SER A 117 5.47 10.39 13.22
N GLY A 118 5.23 10.09 14.51
CA GLY A 118 4.24 9.13 15.04
C GLY A 118 2.75 9.33 14.69
N GLY A 119 2.43 10.01 13.59
CA GLY A 119 1.12 10.04 12.99
C GLY A 119 0.73 8.74 12.30
N PHE A 120 -0.58 8.54 12.18
CA PHE A 120 -1.16 7.39 11.49
C PHE A 120 -0.91 7.47 9.98
N PHE A 121 -0.50 6.35 9.40
CA PHE A 121 -0.34 6.20 7.95
C PHE A 121 -1.07 4.95 7.48
N ALA A 122 -1.38 4.90 6.18
CA ALA A 122 -2.06 3.76 5.59
C ALA A 122 -1.06 2.85 4.88
N ALA A 123 -1.11 1.56 5.14
CA ALA A 123 -0.43 0.53 4.37
C ALA A 123 -1.43 -0.23 3.51
N SER A 124 -1.10 -0.42 2.24
CA SER A 124 -1.93 -1.17 1.29
C SER A 124 -1.15 -2.33 0.72
N VAL A 125 -1.71 -3.54 0.82
CA VAL A 125 -1.03 -4.78 0.42
C VAL A 125 -2.07 -5.77 -0.11
N PHE A 126 -1.66 -6.66 -1.01
CA PHE A 126 -2.49 -7.80 -1.36
C PHE A 126 -2.54 -8.78 -0.19
N GLY A 127 -3.73 -9.25 0.14
CA GLY A 127 -3.93 -10.16 1.25
C GLY A 127 -5.32 -10.77 1.27
N PRO A 128 -5.56 -11.74 2.16
CA PRO A 128 -6.89 -12.27 2.38
C PRO A 128 -7.82 -11.15 2.87
N VAL A 129 -9.03 -11.10 2.33
CA VAL A 129 -10.07 -10.18 2.81
C VAL A 129 -10.35 -10.49 4.27
N THR A 130 -10.42 -9.50 5.13
CA THR A 130 -10.87 -9.67 6.52
C THR A 130 -11.85 -8.56 6.83
N TYR A 131 -12.83 -8.83 7.67
CA TYR A 131 -13.81 -7.84 8.08
C TYR A 131 -13.27 -7.00 9.24
N THR A 132 -13.57 -5.70 9.21
CA THR A 132 -13.23 -4.76 10.28
C THR A 132 -14.22 -4.89 11.44
N PRO A 133 -13.79 -4.71 12.70
CA PRO A 133 -12.46 -4.31 13.15
C PRO A 133 -11.49 -5.50 13.37
N CYS A 134 -10.32 -5.50 12.71
CA CYS A 134 -9.23 -6.46 12.97
C CYS A 134 -7.97 -5.71 13.42
N PRO A 135 -7.36 -6.01 14.59
CA PRO A 135 -6.07 -5.48 14.95
C PRO A 135 -4.98 -6.07 14.06
N MET A 136 -4.02 -5.23 13.67
CA MET A 136 -2.93 -5.54 12.75
C MET A 136 -1.59 -5.36 13.45
N LEU A 137 -0.72 -6.36 13.30
CA LEU A 137 0.69 -6.26 13.66
C LEU A 137 1.55 -6.49 12.42
N VAL A 138 2.61 -5.70 12.29
CA VAL A 138 3.53 -5.78 11.16
C VAL A 138 4.92 -6.08 11.69
N PHE A 139 5.52 -7.14 11.16
CA PHE A 139 6.85 -7.60 11.54
C PHE A 139 7.80 -7.52 10.36
N ARG A 140 9.06 -7.21 10.64
CA ARG A 140 10.18 -7.36 9.74
C ARG A 140 11.01 -8.55 10.18
N ASN A 141 11.54 -9.31 9.23
CA ASN A 141 12.51 -10.35 9.52
C ASN A 141 13.92 -9.74 9.52
N VAL A 142 14.63 -9.82 10.64
CA VAL A 142 16.02 -9.39 10.81
C VAL A 142 16.79 -10.57 11.37
N ASN A 143 17.74 -11.12 10.60
CA ASN A 143 18.58 -12.25 11.00
C ASN A 143 17.79 -13.47 11.53
N GLY A 144 16.61 -13.73 10.96
CA GLY A 144 15.73 -14.83 11.39
C GLY A 144 14.81 -14.50 12.57
N MET A 145 14.98 -13.34 13.20
CA MET A 145 14.10 -12.85 14.27
C MET A 145 13.02 -11.91 13.71
N LYS A 146 11.78 -12.06 14.19
CA LYS A 146 10.66 -11.19 13.82
C LYS A 146 10.64 -9.97 14.74
N GLN A 147 11.05 -8.82 14.23
CA GLN A 147 10.97 -7.53 14.91
C GLN A 147 9.64 -6.86 14.60
N LEU A 148 8.91 -6.42 15.63
CA LEU A 148 7.69 -5.62 15.45
C LEU A 148 8.06 -4.25 14.87
N VAL A 149 7.38 -3.82 13.82
CA VAL A 149 7.66 -2.54 13.14
C VAL A 149 6.50 -1.56 13.32
N ALA A 150 5.28 -2.06 13.14
CA ALA A 150 4.08 -1.25 13.23
C ALA A 150 2.95 -2.05 13.87
N PHE A 151 2.03 -1.32 14.47
CA PHE A 151 0.76 -1.85 14.96
C PHE A 151 -0.36 -0.94 14.47
N GLY A 152 -1.58 -1.45 14.45
CA GLY A 152 -2.73 -0.66 14.05
C GLY A 152 -3.96 -1.51 13.87
N SER A 153 -4.82 -1.07 12.97
CA SER A 153 -6.09 -1.75 12.66
C SER A 153 -6.34 -1.78 11.16
N MET A 154 -7.17 -2.73 10.73
CA MET A 154 -7.65 -2.77 9.37
C MET A 154 -8.64 -1.63 9.12
N ILE A 155 -8.49 -0.94 7.99
CA ILE A 155 -9.44 0.06 7.49
C ILE A 155 -10.53 -0.62 6.65
N GLY A 156 -10.14 -1.58 5.82
CA GLY A 156 -11.05 -2.35 4.97
C GLY A 156 -10.31 -2.96 3.78
N ALA A 157 -11.03 -3.77 3.00
CA ALA A 157 -10.54 -4.31 1.74
C ALA A 157 -11.24 -3.61 0.58
N ASP A 158 -10.49 -2.85 -0.21
CA ASP A 158 -10.99 -2.07 -1.33
C ASP A 158 -9.94 -2.02 -2.46
N ALA A 159 -10.39 -2.09 -3.72
CA ALA A 159 -9.52 -1.94 -4.89
C ALA A 159 -9.51 -0.50 -5.43
N ASP A 160 -10.49 0.32 -5.05
CA ASP A 160 -10.72 1.64 -5.63
C ASP A 160 -9.82 2.72 -5.04
N ARG A 161 -9.36 2.54 -3.79
CA ARG A 161 -8.43 3.45 -3.13
C ARG A 161 -7.23 3.80 -4.02
N THR A 162 -7.09 5.08 -4.32
CA THR A 162 -6.10 5.56 -5.29
C THR A 162 -4.85 6.10 -4.59
N ILE A 163 -3.76 5.34 -4.72
CA ILE A 163 -2.44 5.73 -4.20
C ILE A 163 -1.60 6.33 -5.33
N VAL A 164 -1.08 7.53 -5.10
CA VAL A 164 -0.42 8.34 -6.12
C VAL A 164 1.00 8.70 -5.71
N LYS A 165 1.96 8.34 -6.55
CA LYS A 165 3.36 8.76 -6.43
C LYS A 165 3.57 10.10 -7.10
N ARG A 166 4.04 11.07 -6.31
CA ARG A 166 4.50 12.37 -6.80
C ARG A 166 5.95 12.26 -7.29
N ILE A 167 6.19 12.75 -8.50
CA ILE A 167 7.50 12.93 -9.12
C ILE A 167 7.67 14.43 -9.34
N ILE A 168 8.80 14.99 -8.96
CA ILE A 168 9.09 16.41 -9.14
C ILE A 168 10.24 16.52 -10.12
N LEU A 169 9.99 17.11 -11.29
CA LEU A 169 11.05 17.51 -12.21
C LEU A 169 11.47 18.93 -11.85
N THR A 170 12.77 19.17 -11.76
CA THR A 170 13.33 20.45 -11.33
C THR A 170 14.06 21.13 -12.45
N GLY A 171 13.90 22.43 -12.58
CA GLY A 171 14.64 23.28 -13.51
C GLY A 171 15.09 24.57 -12.86
N PHE A 172 16.08 25.21 -13.47
CA PHE A 172 16.68 26.44 -12.96
C PHE A 172 16.38 27.63 -13.88
N PRO A 173 15.93 28.77 -13.33
CA PRO A 173 15.72 29.98 -14.12
C PRO A 173 17.07 30.61 -14.48
N VAL A 174 17.36 30.73 -15.77
CA VAL A 174 18.62 31.30 -16.26
C VAL A 174 18.48 32.78 -16.57
N ARG A 175 17.42 33.16 -17.29
CA ARG A 175 17.15 34.56 -17.67
C ARG A 175 15.79 34.98 -17.17
N VAL A 176 15.75 35.99 -16.30
CA VAL A 176 14.51 36.52 -15.73
C VAL A 176 14.23 37.92 -16.29
N ARG A 177 12.98 38.18 -16.66
CA ARG A 177 12.48 39.47 -17.16
C ARG A 177 11.08 39.73 -16.63
N LYS A 178 10.97 40.57 -15.59
CA LYS A 178 9.69 40.81 -14.88
C LYS A 178 9.07 39.45 -14.49
N ARG A 179 7.93 39.08 -15.09
CA ARG A 179 7.21 37.82 -14.84
C ARG A 179 7.61 36.67 -15.76
N TRP A 180 8.44 36.94 -16.77
CA TRP A 180 8.94 35.96 -17.71
C TRP A 180 10.25 35.36 -17.22
N ALA A 181 10.42 34.06 -17.36
CA ALA A 181 11.72 33.44 -17.15
C ALA A 181 12.01 32.36 -18.20
N SER A 182 13.27 32.23 -18.57
CA SER A 182 13.77 31.09 -19.34
C SER A 182 14.32 30.06 -18.35
N VAL A 183 13.77 28.85 -18.38
CA VAL A 183 14.14 27.75 -17.49
C VAL A 183 14.93 26.70 -18.28
N LYS A 184 16.03 26.22 -17.69
CA LYS A 184 16.89 25.16 -18.23
C LYS A 184 16.97 23.96 -17.29
N TYR A 185 17.44 22.84 -17.82
CA TYR A 185 17.72 21.58 -17.10
C TYR A 185 16.49 20.86 -16.52
N MET A 186 15.28 21.27 -16.89
CA MET A 186 14.07 20.50 -16.57
C MET A 186 13.82 19.38 -17.57
N PHE A 187 14.05 19.65 -18.85
CA PHE A 187 13.93 18.71 -19.96
C PHE A 187 15.20 18.79 -20.81
N SER A 188 15.52 17.70 -21.50
CA SER A 188 16.61 17.66 -22.48
C SER A 188 16.08 17.95 -23.87
N ASP A 189 14.91 17.41 -24.21
CA ASP A 189 14.33 17.48 -25.54
C ASP A 189 13.25 18.57 -25.65
N PRO A 190 13.10 19.22 -26.81
CA PRO A 190 12.10 20.25 -27.02
C PRO A 190 10.70 19.65 -27.21
N GLU A 191 10.60 18.38 -27.60
CA GLU A 191 9.33 17.65 -27.73
C GLU A 191 8.68 17.45 -26.36
N ASP A 192 9.47 17.12 -25.32
CA ASP A 192 8.98 17.01 -23.95
C ASP A 192 8.37 18.32 -23.44
N VAL A 193 9.02 19.46 -23.75
CA VAL A 193 8.50 20.78 -23.37
C VAL A 193 7.12 21.04 -23.99
N LYS A 194 6.92 20.65 -25.26
CA LYS A 194 5.63 20.78 -25.94
C LYS A 194 4.59 19.83 -25.35
N TRP A 195 4.99 18.58 -25.05
CA TRP A 195 4.11 17.60 -24.41
C TRP A 195 3.63 18.08 -23.04
N PHE A 196 4.52 18.65 -22.23
CA PHE A 196 4.21 19.16 -20.89
C PHE A 196 3.72 20.62 -20.88
N GLN A 197 3.51 21.26 -22.02
CA GLN A 197 3.01 22.64 -22.13
C GLN A 197 1.73 22.94 -21.31
N PRO A 198 0.70 22.05 -21.26
CA PRO A 198 -0.49 22.32 -20.44
C PRO A 198 -0.25 22.16 -18.94
N ALA A 199 0.91 21.65 -18.52
CA ALA A 199 1.18 21.39 -17.11
C ALA A 199 1.54 22.66 -16.33
N GLY A 200 1.00 22.76 -15.12
CA GLY A 200 1.31 23.86 -14.20
C GLY A 200 2.69 23.70 -13.54
N LEU A 201 3.42 24.81 -13.45
CA LEU A 201 4.69 24.91 -12.75
C LEU A 201 4.49 25.53 -11.37
N THR A 202 5.31 25.10 -10.42
CA THR A 202 5.38 25.65 -9.06
C THR A 202 6.83 25.97 -8.74
N THR A 203 7.13 26.98 -7.92
CA THR A 203 8.50 27.22 -7.45
C THR A 203 8.63 26.88 -5.97
N LYS A 204 9.87 26.73 -5.48
CA LYS A 204 10.10 26.50 -4.05
C LYS A 204 9.63 27.67 -3.20
N HIS A 205 9.70 28.89 -3.72
CA HIS A 205 9.16 30.08 -3.06
C HIS A 205 7.64 30.29 -3.25
N GLY A 206 6.91 29.28 -3.74
CA GLY A 206 5.44 29.32 -3.80
C GLY A 206 4.86 30.11 -4.98
N LEU A 207 5.67 30.42 -6.01
CA LEU A 207 5.15 31.02 -7.23
C LEU A 207 4.52 29.94 -8.13
N ASN A 208 3.44 30.32 -8.81
CA ASN A 208 2.79 29.47 -9.80
C ASN A 208 3.10 30.00 -11.19
N GLY A 209 3.33 29.09 -12.13
CA GLY A 209 3.62 29.44 -13.51
C GLY A 209 3.08 28.46 -14.52
N LYS A 210 3.21 28.82 -15.80
CA LYS A 210 2.85 27.99 -16.95
C LYS A 210 3.98 28.01 -17.98
N ILE A 211 4.08 26.94 -18.75
CA ILE A 211 4.99 26.85 -19.90
C ILE A 211 4.31 27.54 -21.08
N GLU A 212 4.98 28.50 -21.70
CA GLU A 212 4.47 29.13 -22.94
C GLU A 212 4.98 28.41 -24.17
N GLN A 213 6.30 28.28 -24.32
CA GLN A 213 6.93 27.76 -25.53
C GLN A 213 8.31 27.16 -25.25
N SER A 214 8.69 26.17 -26.05
CA SER A 214 10.08 25.71 -26.16
C SER A 214 10.95 26.79 -26.84
N ILE A 215 12.17 26.96 -26.37
CA ILE A 215 13.18 27.86 -26.95
C ILE A 215 14.40 27.02 -27.33
N GLY A 216 14.77 27.03 -28.61
CA GLY A 216 15.96 26.32 -29.10
C GLY A 216 15.79 24.80 -29.11
N GLU A 217 16.92 24.09 -29.16
CA GLU A 217 16.97 22.63 -29.35
C GLU A 217 17.12 21.84 -28.05
N HIS A 218 17.65 22.41 -26.97
CA HIS A 218 18.02 21.67 -25.74
C HIS A 218 16.99 21.76 -24.60
N GLY A 219 15.70 21.56 -24.89
CA GLY A 219 14.65 21.49 -23.86
C GLY A 219 14.50 22.75 -23.00
N THR A 220 15.07 23.88 -23.44
CA THR A 220 14.95 25.16 -22.75
C THR A 220 13.55 25.71 -23.02
N MET A 221 12.92 26.31 -22.01
CA MET A 221 11.54 26.76 -22.13
C MET A 221 11.33 28.16 -21.60
N LYS A 222 10.35 28.85 -22.17
CA LYS A 222 9.85 30.12 -21.67
C LYS A 222 8.67 29.86 -20.74
N CYS A 223 8.74 30.37 -19.53
CA CYS A 223 7.71 30.22 -18.52
C CYS A 223 7.15 31.60 -18.13
N LEU A 224 5.83 31.66 -17.94
CA LEU A 224 5.15 32.79 -17.33
C LEU A 224 4.88 32.48 -15.86
N PHE A 225 5.23 33.38 -14.95
CA PHE A 225 4.90 33.28 -13.54
C PHE A 225 3.87 34.32 -13.10
N ASN A 226 3.20 34.07 -11.98
CA ASN A 226 2.32 35.03 -11.32
C ASN A 226 3.07 36.30 -10.84
N ALA A 227 4.29 36.14 -10.33
CA ALA A 227 5.17 37.21 -9.85
C ALA A 227 6.60 37.08 -10.41
N PRO A 228 7.48 38.08 -10.22
CA PRO A 228 8.87 37.99 -10.64
C PRO A 228 9.61 36.90 -9.86
N ILE A 229 10.20 35.95 -10.57
CA ILE A 229 10.98 34.86 -9.97
C ILE A 229 12.40 35.33 -9.60
N LYS A 230 12.94 34.83 -8.49
CA LYS A 230 14.35 35.07 -8.11
C LYS A 230 15.27 34.11 -8.87
N GLN A 231 16.48 34.54 -9.21
CA GLN A 231 17.43 33.72 -9.98
C GLN A 231 17.93 32.46 -9.24
N HIS A 232 17.94 32.48 -7.91
CA HIS A 232 18.28 31.31 -7.08
C HIS A 232 17.08 30.41 -6.75
N ASP A 233 15.89 30.70 -7.30
CA ASP A 233 14.72 29.85 -7.11
C ASP A 233 14.83 28.57 -7.96
N THR A 234 14.12 27.52 -7.57
CA THR A 234 13.99 26.28 -8.34
C THR A 234 12.56 26.15 -8.85
N VAL A 235 12.40 25.97 -10.15
CA VAL A 235 11.12 25.69 -10.77
C VAL A 235 10.87 24.19 -10.71
N CYS A 236 9.67 23.80 -10.31
CA CYS A 236 9.26 22.43 -10.04
C CYS A 236 8.00 22.11 -10.83
N LEU A 237 8.06 21.06 -11.65
CA LEU A 237 6.89 20.45 -12.28
C LEU A 237 6.50 19.21 -11.48
N CYS A 238 5.26 19.18 -10.98
CA CYS A 238 4.74 18.07 -10.17
C CYS A 238 3.93 17.11 -11.04
N LEU A 239 4.48 15.93 -11.29
CA LEU A 239 3.82 14.84 -12.00
C LEU A 239 3.32 13.78 -11.01
N TYR A 240 2.26 13.10 -11.39
CA TYR A 240 1.57 12.15 -10.53
C TYR A 240 1.31 10.85 -11.30
N LYS A 241 1.63 9.71 -10.69
CA LYS A 241 1.37 8.38 -11.24
C LYS A 241 0.70 7.50 -10.20
N ARG A 242 -0.37 6.80 -10.58
CA ARG A 242 -1.00 5.78 -9.71
C ARG A 242 -0.04 4.60 -9.51
N VAL A 243 0.07 4.12 -8.28
CA VAL A 243 0.94 2.99 -7.91
C VAL A 243 0.10 1.92 -7.23
N TYR A 244 0.27 0.68 -7.69
CA TYR A 244 -0.38 -0.49 -7.14
C TYR A 244 0.61 -1.32 -6.30
N PRO A 245 0.14 -2.00 -5.25
CA PRO A 245 0.97 -2.96 -4.51
C PRO A 245 1.45 -4.05 -5.46
N LYS A 246 2.54 -4.73 -5.08
CA LYS A 246 3.05 -5.88 -5.83
C LYS A 246 2.70 -7.15 -5.08
N PHE A 247 2.38 -8.21 -5.80
CA PHE A 247 2.35 -9.54 -5.22
C PHE A 247 3.75 -9.93 -4.75
N VAL A 248 3.81 -10.72 -3.69
CA VAL A 248 5.02 -11.45 -3.34
C VAL A 248 5.05 -12.64 -4.27
N GLU A 249 6.01 -12.66 -5.18
CA GLU A 249 6.34 -13.89 -5.89
C GLU A 249 6.93 -14.84 -4.85
N ASP A 250 6.44 -16.08 -4.81
CA ASP A 250 7.06 -17.12 -4.00
C ASP A 250 8.48 -17.28 -4.55
N CYS A 251 9.47 -16.66 -3.90
CA CYS A 251 10.86 -17.00 -4.15
C CYS A 251 11.05 -18.44 -3.64
N ASN A 252 10.80 -19.42 -4.52
CA ASN A 252 11.48 -20.68 -4.39
C ASN A 252 12.99 -20.36 -4.46
N PRO A 253 13.81 -20.81 -3.50
CA PRO A 253 15.26 -20.58 -3.52
C PRO A 253 15.97 -21.40 -4.61
N GLY A 254 15.47 -21.35 -5.86
CA GLY A 254 15.98 -22.09 -7.01
C GLY A 254 15.46 -21.65 -8.39
N ASP A 255 14.47 -20.74 -8.47
CA ASP A 255 13.88 -20.32 -9.75
C ASP A 255 14.32 -18.88 -10.11
N GLU A 256 15.59 -18.67 -10.48
CA GLU A 256 16.08 -17.38 -11.02
C GLU A 256 16.05 -17.29 -12.56
N GLU A 257 15.69 -18.36 -13.30
CA GLU A 257 15.85 -18.34 -14.77
C GLU A 257 14.58 -18.22 -15.63
N ASP A 258 13.37 -18.54 -15.17
CA ASP A 258 12.18 -18.43 -16.04
C ASP A 258 11.01 -17.66 -15.39
N GLY A 259 10.81 -16.44 -15.88
CA GLY A 259 9.88 -15.43 -15.39
C GLY A 259 8.38 -15.70 -15.61
N THR A 260 7.87 -16.85 -15.17
CA THR A 260 6.43 -17.07 -15.02
C THR A 260 6.14 -17.81 -13.71
N CYS A 261 5.92 -17.05 -12.64
CA CYS A 261 5.41 -17.56 -11.38
C CYS A 261 3.87 -17.63 -11.43
N ASP A 262 3.33 -18.85 -11.35
CA ASP A 262 1.90 -19.14 -11.39
C ASP A 262 1.28 -18.90 -10.00
N ILE A 263 0.64 -17.74 -9.80
CA ILE A 263 0.26 -17.16 -8.49
C ILE A 263 -0.95 -17.86 -7.81
N ARG A 264 -1.52 -18.92 -8.40
CA ARG A 264 -2.87 -19.37 -7.99
C ARG A 264 -2.97 -20.31 -6.81
N ARG A 265 -1.91 -20.97 -6.33
CA ARG A 265 -2.08 -21.95 -5.24
C ARG A 265 -0.80 -22.14 -4.44
N LYS A 266 -0.72 -21.54 -3.25
CA LYS A 266 -0.23 -22.23 -2.03
C LYS A 266 -0.42 -21.37 -0.77
N ASN A 267 -0.91 -22.07 0.27
CA ASN A 267 -0.78 -21.78 1.70
C ASN A 267 -1.69 -20.68 2.29
N THR A 268 -2.98 -20.94 2.21
CA THR A 268 -3.84 -20.87 3.41
C THR A 268 -4.67 -22.15 3.38
N LEU A 269 -4.65 -22.94 4.45
CA LEU A 269 -5.64 -24.01 4.63
C LEU A 269 -6.98 -23.30 4.79
N ILE A 270 -7.70 -23.15 3.68
CA ILE A 270 -9.07 -22.67 3.66
C ILE A 270 -9.92 -23.90 3.85
N VAL A 271 -10.31 -24.14 5.10
CA VAL A 271 -11.35 -25.11 5.44
C VAL A 271 -12.66 -24.53 4.89
N LYS A 272 -13.27 -25.24 3.95
CA LYS A 272 -14.69 -25.09 3.63
C LYS A 272 -15.48 -26.02 4.54
#